data_AF-A0A519SBP4-F1
#
_entry.id   AF-A0A519SBP4-F1
#
_cell.length_a   1.000
_cell.length_b   1.000
_cell.length_c   1.000
_cell.angle_alpha   90.00
_cell.angle_beta   90.00
_cell.angle_gamma   90.00
#
_symmetry.space_group_name_H-M   'P 1'
#
loop_
_entity.id
_entity.type
_entity.pdbx_description
1 polymer ?
#
loop_
_entity_poly.entity_id
_entity_poly.type
_entity_poly.pdbx_seq_one_letter_code
_entity_poly.pdbx_strand_id
1 'polypeptide(L)'
;MNEVFLLISAVISLFAPISFFVMASSVAYIKDYIKSRSNFDWETEYVKRKVLKRSDSDILFAAQEFVWQQMMKYKSRKKYDELKATWESVFVSLGSEFAVYHFNK
;
A
#
# COMPACT_ATOMS: atom_id res chain seq x y z
N MET A 1 -30.65 18.49 -45.12
CA MET A 1 -30.59 17.13 -44.51
C MET A 1 -29.16 16.64 -44.30
N ASN A 2 -28.23 16.80 -45.27
CA ASN A 2 -26.84 16.35 -45.12
C ASN A 2 -26.05 17.03 -43.99
N GLU A 3 -26.23 18.33 -43.77
CA GLU A 3 -25.46 19.06 -42.74
C GLU A 3 -25.80 18.64 -41.31
N VAL A 4 -27.09 18.41 -41.02
CA VAL A 4 -27.55 17.92 -39.71
C VAL A 4 -27.00 16.51 -39.45
N PHE A 5 -26.95 15.67 -40.48
CA PHE A 5 -26.41 14.30 -40.38
C PHE A 5 -24.89 14.30 -40.15
N LEU A 6 -24.16 15.21 -40.82
CA LEU A 6 -22.73 15.41 -40.61
C LEU A 6 -22.43 15.92 -39.19
N LEU A 7 -23.26 16.82 -38.67
CA LEU A 7 -23.10 17.39 -37.33
C LEU A 7 -23.37 16.33 -36.24
N ILE A 8 -24.41 15.51 -36.40
CA ILE A 8 -24.68 14.36 -35.51
C ILE A 8 -23.53 13.35 -35.56
N SER A 9 -23.02 13.04 -36.75
CA SER A 9 -21.87 12.13 -36.92
C SER A 9 -20.61 12.67 -36.24
N ALA A 10 -20.33 13.97 -36.35
CA ALA A 10 -19.21 14.62 -35.67
C ALA A 10 -19.33 14.57 -34.14
N VAL A 11 -20.54 14.76 -33.60
CA VAL A 11 -20.79 14.65 -32.15
C VAL A 11 -20.62 13.22 -31.67
N ILE A 12 -21.12 12.23 -32.40
CA ILE A 12 -20.96 10.80 -32.05
C ILE A 12 -19.48 10.39 -32.09
N SER A 13 -18.74 10.84 -33.10
CA SER A 13 -17.31 10.52 -33.25
C SER A 13 -16.42 11.19 -32.20
N LEU A 14 -16.87 12.26 -31.53
CA LEU A 14 -16.21 12.83 -30.36
C LEU A 14 -16.34 11.98 -29.09
N PHE A 15 -17.34 11.10 -28.97
CA PHE A 15 -17.47 10.24 -27.79
C PHE A 15 -16.35 9.20 -27.67
N ALA A 16 -15.82 8.71 -28.79
CA ALA A 16 -14.73 7.74 -28.82
C ALA A 16 -13.43 8.27 -28.18
N PRO A 17 -12.87 9.42 -28.58
CA PRO A 17 -11.68 9.98 -27.93
C PRO A 17 -11.95 10.39 -26.48
N ILE A 18 -13.13 10.95 -26.16
CA ILE A 18 -13.49 11.29 -24.77
C ILE A 18 -13.46 10.04 -23.89
N SER A 19 -14.08 8.94 -24.34
CA SER A 19 -14.09 7.67 -23.62
C SER A 19 -12.68 7.10 -23.46
N PHE A 20 -11.84 7.22 -24.49
CA PHE A 20 -10.42 6.84 -24.43
C PHE A 20 -9.64 7.65 -23.39
N PHE A 21 -9.81 8.97 -23.33
CA PHE A 21 -9.16 9.82 -22.31
C PHE A 21 -9.67 9.54 -20.89
N VAL A 22 -10.96 9.23 -20.72
CA VAL A 22 -11.53 8.82 -19.43
C VAL A 22 -10.97 7.45 -18.98
N MET A 23 -10.88 6.48 -19.88
CA MET A 23 -10.22 5.21 -19.58
C MET A 23 -8.72 5.39 -19.29
N ALA A 24 -8.00 6.17 -20.08
CA ALA A 24 -6.57 6.41 -19.86
C ALA A 24 -6.28 7.11 -18.53
N SER A 25 -7.10 8.09 -18.14
CA SER A 25 -6.97 8.78 -16.84
C SER A 25 -7.33 7.88 -15.66
N SER A 26 -8.36 7.02 -15.78
CA SER A 26 -8.66 6.03 -14.74
C SER A 26 -7.55 4.98 -14.59
N VAL A 27 -6.92 4.52 -15.67
CA VAL A 27 -5.78 3.60 -15.62
C VAL A 27 -4.56 4.25 -14.98
N ALA A 28 -4.26 5.51 -15.31
CA ALA A 28 -3.19 6.27 -14.66
C ALA A 28 -3.46 6.44 -13.16
N TYR A 29 -4.69 6.80 -12.79
CA TYR A 29 -5.12 6.90 -11.39
C TYR A 29 -4.98 5.57 -10.65
N ILE A 30 -5.39 4.45 -11.26
CA ILE A 30 -5.23 3.11 -10.68
C ILE A 30 -3.75 2.77 -10.51
N LYS A 31 -2.90 3.06 -11.50
CA LYS A 31 -1.46 2.83 -11.43
C LYS A 31 -0.80 3.67 -10.34
N ASP A 32 -1.18 4.94 -10.21
CA ASP A 32 -0.67 5.85 -9.18
C ASP A 32 -1.21 5.50 -7.80
N TYR A 33 -2.47 5.06 -7.69
CA TYR A 33 -3.06 4.53 -6.48
C TYR A 33 -2.32 3.27 -6.01
N ILE A 34 -2.07 2.31 -6.92
CA ILE A 34 -1.28 1.11 -6.63
C ILE A 34 0.15 1.46 -6.22
N LYS A 35 0.81 2.41 -6.91
CA LYS A 35 2.15 2.90 -6.52
C LYS A 35 2.15 3.62 -5.18
N SER A 36 1.12 4.39 -4.86
CA SER A 36 1.00 5.08 -3.57
C SER A 36 0.81 4.08 -2.43
N ARG A 37 0.09 2.98 -2.67
CA ARG A 37 -0.02 1.84 -1.75
C ARG A 37 1.26 1.02 -1.65
N SER A 38 2.04 0.89 -2.73
CA SER A 38 3.34 0.21 -2.67
C SER A 38 4.40 1.00 -1.90
N ASN A 39 4.19 2.31 -1.72
CA ASN A 39 5.01 3.19 -0.86
C ASN A 39 4.37 3.43 0.53
N PHE A 40 3.43 2.57 0.94
CA PHE A 40 2.84 2.69 2.26
C PHE A 40 3.89 2.36 3.34
N ASP A 41 4.33 3.39 4.05
CA ASP A 41 5.34 3.30 5.08
C ASP A 41 4.72 2.95 6.43
N TRP A 42 4.74 1.66 6.77
CA TRP A 42 4.24 1.17 8.05
C TRP A 42 5.07 1.64 9.25
N GLU A 43 6.32 2.08 9.05
CA GLU A 43 7.12 2.67 10.13
C GLU A 43 6.51 4.00 10.56
N THR A 44 6.23 4.87 9.57
CA THR A 44 5.53 6.14 9.79
C THR A 44 4.15 5.92 10.41
N GLU A 45 3.41 4.91 9.95
CA GLU A 45 2.08 4.61 10.48
C GLU A 45 2.14 4.08 11.94
N TYR A 46 3.14 3.27 12.30
CA TYR A 46 3.39 2.86 13.68
C TYR A 46 3.67 4.09 14.58
N VAL A 47 4.59 4.97 14.16
CA VAL A 47 4.92 6.20 14.92
C VAL A 47 3.67 7.06 15.10
N LYS A 48 2.91 7.28 14.03
CA LYS A 48 1.67 8.06 14.07
C LYS A 48 0.65 7.47 15.03
N ARG A 49 0.39 6.17 15.00
CA ARG A 49 -0.58 5.50 15.89
C ARG A 49 -0.15 5.58 17.35
N LYS A 50 1.15 5.43 17.62
CA LYS A 50 1.72 5.59 18.96
C LYS A 50 1.59 7.02 19.48
N VAL A 51 1.91 8.03 18.65
CA VAL A 51 1.78 9.46 19.01
C VAL A 51 0.32 9.84 19.25
N LEU A 52 -0.59 9.34 18.42
CA LEU A 52 -2.03 9.57 18.58
C LEU A 52 -2.69 8.73 19.69
N LYS A 53 -1.91 7.93 20.43
CA LYS A 53 -2.40 7.06 21.53
C LYS A 53 -3.60 6.21 21.09
N ARG A 54 -3.50 5.60 19.90
CA ARG A 54 -4.48 4.62 19.42
C ARG A 54 -4.44 3.36 20.28
N SER A 55 -5.40 2.46 20.05
CA SER A 55 -5.44 1.19 20.78
C SER A 55 -4.12 0.43 20.61
N ASP A 56 -3.71 -0.33 21.63
CA ASP A 56 -2.49 -1.15 21.55
C ASP A 56 -2.57 -2.14 20.39
N SER A 57 -3.76 -2.64 20.06
CA SER A 57 -4.01 -3.47 18.88
C SER A 57 -3.71 -2.75 17.55
N ASP A 58 -4.06 -1.46 17.42
CA ASP A 58 -3.77 -0.70 16.22
C ASP A 58 -2.28 -0.43 16.06
N ILE A 59 -1.59 -0.15 17.17
CA ILE A 59 -0.14 0.09 17.21
C ILE A 59 0.60 -1.20 16.88
N LEU A 60 0.17 -2.32 17.48
CA LEU A 60 0.72 -3.65 17.24
C LEU A 60 0.57 -4.06 15.78
N PHE A 61 -0.60 -3.83 15.18
CA PHE A 61 -0.85 -4.16 13.78
C PHE A 61 0.13 -3.42 12.85
N ALA A 62 0.35 -2.12 13.06
CA ALA A 62 1.30 -1.36 12.24
C ALA A 62 2.75 -1.84 12.42
N ALA A 63 3.13 -2.21 13.65
CA ALA A 63 4.45 -2.80 13.91
C ALA A 63 4.61 -4.17 13.22
N GLN A 64 3.58 -5.02 13.26
CA GLN A 64 3.56 -6.32 12.58
C GLN A 64 3.72 -6.17 11.07
N GLU A 65 2.95 -5.28 10.44
CA GLU A 65 3.04 -5.02 9.01
C GLU A 65 4.42 -4.49 8.60
N PHE A 66 5.01 -3.57 9.39
CA PHE A 66 6.36 -3.08 9.14
C PHE A 66 7.39 -4.21 9.19
N VAL A 67 7.39 -5.01 10.26
CA VAL A 67 8.34 -6.12 10.42
C VAL A 67 8.15 -7.14 9.29
N TRP A 68 6.91 -7.46 8.95
CA TRP A 68 6.59 -8.38 7.86
C TRP A 68 7.11 -7.88 6.52
N GLN A 69 6.91 -6.59 6.20
CA GLN A 69 7.43 -6.00 4.96
C GLN A 69 8.96 -6.04 4.90
N GLN A 70 9.65 -5.71 6.00
CA GLN A 70 11.11 -5.77 6.05
C GLN A 70 11.62 -7.20 5.86
N MET A 71 10.95 -8.18 6.48
CA MET A 71 11.25 -9.61 6.33
C MET A 71 11.03 -10.10 4.89
N MET A 72 9.95 -9.67 4.23
CA MET A 72 9.65 -10.04 2.85
C MET A 72 10.61 -9.41 1.85
N LYS A 73 11.04 -8.17 2.10
CA LYS A 73 12.03 -7.46 1.29
C LYS A 73 13.43 -8.05 1.44
N TYR A 74 13.82 -8.45 2.65
CA TYR A 74 15.15 -8.95 2.97
C TYR A 74 15.04 -10.31 3.67
N LYS A 75 14.83 -11.37 2.87
CA LYS A 75 14.62 -12.75 3.33
C LYS A 75 15.91 -13.42 3.84
N SER A 76 16.51 -12.86 4.88
CA SER A 76 17.78 -13.32 5.45
C SER A 76 17.69 -13.47 6.96
N ARG A 77 18.43 -14.45 7.50
CA ARG A 77 18.49 -14.69 8.95
C ARG A 77 19.03 -13.48 9.72
N LYS A 78 20.09 -12.87 9.19
CA LYS A 78 20.67 -11.65 9.74
C LYS A 78 19.63 -10.55 9.92
N LYS A 79 18.80 -10.30 8.90
CA LYS A 79 17.77 -9.26 8.99
C LYS A 79 16.70 -9.58 10.04
N TYR A 80 16.30 -10.84 10.14
CA TYR A 80 15.38 -11.27 11.19
C TYR A 80 15.95 -11.05 12.58
N ASP A 81 17.20 -11.41 12.82
CA ASP A 81 17.83 -11.23 14.13
C ASP A 81 17.94 -9.73 14.49
N GLU A 82 18.26 -8.87 13.51
CA GLU A 82 18.23 -7.41 13.67
C GLU A 82 16.83 -6.87 14.01
N LEU A 83 15.81 -7.30 13.28
CA LEU A 83 14.42 -6.89 13.51
C LEU A 83 13.93 -7.38 14.87
N LYS A 84 14.21 -8.64 15.21
CA LYS A 84 13.87 -9.23 16.50
C LYS A 84 14.51 -8.43 17.65
N ALA A 85 15.82 -8.19 17.60
CA ALA A 85 16.52 -7.43 18.63
C ALA A 85 15.95 -6.01 18.85
N THR A 86 15.43 -5.38 17.78
CA THR A 86 14.88 -4.02 17.84
C THR A 86 13.42 -3.99 18.29
N TRP A 87 12.60 -4.93 17.82
CA TRP A 87 11.14 -4.87 17.93
C TRP A 87 10.53 -5.85 18.94
N GLU A 88 11.28 -6.84 19.43
CA GLU A 88 10.77 -7.83 20.39
C GLU A 88 10.22 -7.17 21.66
N SER A 89 10.92 -6.17 22.20
CA SER A 89 10.45 -5.42 23.38
C SER A 89 9.17 -4.65 23.11
N VAL A 90 9.01 -4.10 21.90
CA VAL A 90 7.80 -3.37 21.48
C VAL A 90 6.61 -4.32 21.42
N PHE A 91 6.77 -5.49 20.81
CA PHE A 91 5.72 -6.49 20.72
C PHE A 91 5.28 -6.96 22.10
N VAL A 92 6.24 -7.27 22.98
CA VAL A 92 5.96 -7.68 24.37
C VAL A 92 5.22 -6.57 25.13
N SER A 93 5.63 -5.31 24.96
CA SER A 93 4.96 -4.17 25.61
C SER A 93 3.51 -3.96 25.15
N LEU A 94 3.19 -4.40 23.93
CA LEU A 94 1.84 -4.33 23.33
C LEU A 94 1.04 -5.63 23.53
N GLY A 95 1.55 -6.56 24.35
CA GLY A 95 0.86 -7.81 24.69
C GLY A 95 0.96 -8.92 23.64
N SER A 96 1.97 -8.88 22.77
CA SER A 96 2.19 -9.88 21.70
C SER A 96 3.60 -10.45 21.73
N GLU A 97 3.78 -11.60 21.10
CA GLU A 97 5.09 -12.20 20.85
C GLU A 97 5.62 -11.82 19.47
N PHE A 98 6.95 -11.76 19.33
CA PHE A 98 7.59 -11.56 18.03
C PHE A 98 7.51 -12.86 17.21
N ALA A 99 6.96 -12.79 16.01
CA ALA A 99 6.70 -13.98 15.19
C ALA A 99 7.99 -14.74 14.83
N VAL A 100 7.96 -16.07 14.99
CA VAL A 100 9.06 -16.95 14.58
C VAL A 100 9.03 -17.11 13.06
N TYR A 101 10.13 -16.76 12.39
CA TYR A 101 10.26 -16.96 10.95
C TYR A 101 11.11 -18.19 10.64
N HIS A 102 10.52 -19.15 9.92
CA HIS A 102 11.24 -20.33 9.45
C HIS A 102 11.98 -20.03 8.15
N PHE A 103 13.31 -20.04 8.22
CA PHE A 103 14.15 -20.01 7.03
C PHE A 103 14.19 -21.41 6.43
N ASN A 104 13.75 -21.57 5.17
CA ASN A 104 13.99 -22.81 4.43
C ASN A 104 15.51 -23.02 4.36
N LYS A 105 15.95 -24.21 4.82
CA LYS A 105 17.35 -24.65 4.76
C LYS A 105 17.80 -24.85 3.32
#